data_AF-A0A2J6XFU5-F1
#
_entry.id   AF-A0A2J6XFU5-F1
#
_cell.length_a   1.000
_cell.length_b   1.000
_cell.length_c   1.000
_cell.angle_alpha   90.00
_cell.angle_beta   90.00
_cell.angle_gamma   90.00
#
_symmetry.space_group_name_H-M   'P 1'
#
loop_
_entity.id
_entity.type
_entity.pdbx_description
1 polymer ?
#
loop_
_entity_poly.entity_id
_entity_poly.type
_entity_poly.pdbx_seq_one_letter_code
_entity_poly.pdbx_strand_id
1 'polypeptide(L)'
;ASALNGTVGYIGPGAERAIPIDTSNLYSAGGLYSTVEDLYRFVTALNSGQLLPAAELNQMYTPVRNNYGYGWKIEDRNGRTVIYHPGFISGAVSHLAYYPDTQSVVIVLSNMERTNADAIAATIGAMLP
;
A
#
# COMPACT_ATOMS: atom_id res chain seq x y z
N ALA A 1 -9.20 -13.10 -18.37
CA ALA A 1 -9.96 -12.01 -17.74
C ALA A 1 -9.05 -11.33 -16.71
N SER A 2 -8.97 -10.01 -16.68
CA SER A 2 -8.20 -9.29 -15.65
C SER A 2 -8.79 -9.60 -14.27
N ALA A 3 -7.92 -9.85 -13.28
CA ALA A 3 -8.28 -10.25 -11.92
C ALA A 3 -9.15 -9.21 -11.15
N LEU A 4 -9.38 -8.03 -11.72
CA LEU A 4 -10.20 -6.96 -11.15
C LEU A 4 -11.45 -6.64 -11.99
N ASN A 5 -12.05 -7.64 -12.65
CA ASN A 5 -13.35 -7.48 -13.30
C ASN A 5 -13.43 -6.31 -14.31
N GLY A 6 -12.35 -6.04 -15.05
CA GLY A 6 -12.34 -4.98 -16.05
C GLY A 6 -11.94 -3.59 -15.54
N THR A 7 -11.31 -3.46 -14.38
CA THR A 7 -10.63 -2.20 -14.00
C THR A 7 -9.66 -1.77 -15.11
N VAL A 8 -9.88 -0.55 -15.62
CA VAL A 8 -9.04 0.11 -16.62
C VAL A 8 -8.18 1.15 -15.91
N GLY A 9 -6.87 1.13 -16.16
CA GLY A 9 -5.92 2.11 -15.67
C GLY A 9 -5.84 3.34 -16.60
N TYR A 10 -5.63 4.51 -16.00
CA TYR A 10 -5.59 5.80 -16.69
C TYR A 10 -4.31 6.57 -16.35
N ILE A 11 -3.79 7.35 -17.29
CA ILE A 11 -2.61 8.19 -17.04
C ILE A 11 -3.00 9.37 -16.15
N GLY A 12 -4.13 10.02 -16.42
CA GLY A 12 -4.50 11.25 -15.72
C GLY A 12 -5.96 11.66 -15.87
N PRO A 13 -6.31 12.88 -15.43
CA PRO A 13 -7.70 13.33 -15.35
C PRO A 13 -8.42 13.45 -16.70
N GLY A 14 -7.68 13.50 -17.81
CA GLY A 14 -8.24 13.45 -19.16
C GLY A 14 -8.80 12.08 -19.58
N ALA A 15 -8.79 11.09 -18.69
CA ALA A 15 -9.23 9.71 -18.95
C ALA A 15 -8.49 9.03 -20.10
N GLU A 16 -7.25 9.44 -20.36
CA GLU A 16 -6.34 8.74 -21.27
C GLU A 16 -6.00 7.37 -20.69
N ARG A 17 -6.26 6.32 -21.45
CA ARG A 17 -5.97 4.94 -21.03
C ARG A 17 -4.46 4.74 -20.96
N ALA A 18 -4.02 4.10 -19.88
CA ALA A 18 -2.62 3.72 -19.73
C ALA A 18 -2.25 2.55 -20.66
N ILE A 19 -0.96 2.44 -20.98
CA ILE A 19 -0.46 1.28 -21.73
C ILE A 19 -0.60 0.05 -20.84
N PRO A 20 -1.30 -1.02 -21.30
CA PRO A 20 -1.43 -2.25 -20.52
C PRO A 20 -0.07 -2.86 -20.21
N ILE A 21 0.18 -3.14 -18.93
CA ILE A 21 1.33 -3.95 -18.49
C ILE A 21 0.88 -5.39 -18.33
N ASP A 22 1.70 -6.32 -18.83
CA ASP A 22 1.59 -7.72 -18.46
C ASP A 22 2.16 -7.91 -17.04
N THR A 23 1.26 -7.93 -16.07
CA THR A 23 1.58 -8.05 -14.63
C THR A 23 2.15 -9.41 -14.26
N SER A 24 2.06 -10.43 -15.13
CA SER A 24 2.70 -11.73 -14.89
C SER A 24 4.22 -11.62 -14.82
N ASN A 25 4.80 -10.62 -15.49
CA ASN A 25 6.24 -10.33 -15.43
C ASN A 25 6.68 -9.68 -14.11
N LEU A 26 5.75 -9.18 -13.29
CA LEU A 26 6.06 -8.54 -12.01
C LEU A 26 6.16 -9.54 -10.85
N TYR A 27 5.58 -10.73 -11.00
CA TYR A 27 5.55 -11.79 -9.99
C TYR A 27 5.25 -11.26 -8.57
N SER A 28 6.09 -11.59 -7.57
CA SER A 28 5.91 -11.19 -6.17
C SER A 28 6.15 -9.71 -5.90
N ALA A 29 6.78 -8.96 -6.82
CA ALA A 29 7.11 -7.55 -6.61
C ALA A 29 5.91 -6.60 -6.88
N GLY A 30 4.95 -7.02 -7.70
CA GLY A 30 3.83 -6.16 -8.08
C GLY A 30 2.69 -6.82 -8.86
N GLY A 31 2.69 -8.15 -8.96
CA GLY A 31 1.65 -8.90 -9.68
C GLY A 31 0.39 -9.20 -8.87
N LEU A 32 0.32 -8.73 -7.62
CA LEU A 32 -0.82 -8.97 -6.74
C LEU A 32 -2.01 -8.06 -7.11
N TYR A 33 -3.20 -8.65 -7.03
CA TYR A 33 -4.47 -7.96 -7.16
C TYR A 33 -5.24 -8.07 -5.86
N SER A 34 -5.90 -7.00 -5.44
CA SER A 34 -6.61 -6.97 -4.17
C SER A 34 -7.70 -5.90 -4.15
N THR A 35 -8.48 -5.89 -3.07
CA THR A 35 -9.48 -4.87 -2.74
C THR A 35 -9.07 -4.14 -1.45
N VAL A 36 -9.71 -3.00 -1.15
CA VAL A 36 -9.48 -2.32 0.14
C VAL A 36 -9.82 -3.24 1.32
N GLU A 37 -10.89 -4.04 1.20
CA GLU A 37 -11.31 -4.95 2.25
C GLU A 37 -10.30 -6.10 2.48
N ASP A 38 -9.79 -6.69 1.40
CA ASP A 38 -8.79 -7.76 1.51
C ASP A 38 -7.47 -7.26 2.08
N LEU A 39 -7.01 -6.08 1.66
CA LEU A 39 -5.80 -5.45 2.21
C LEU A 39 -5.96 -5.09 3.69
N TYR A 40 -7.15 -4.61 4.09
CA TYR A 40 -7.44 -4.35 5.50
C TYR A 40 -7.36 -5.64 6.33
N ARG A 41 -7.97 -6.73 5.85
CA ARG A 41 -7.89 -8.04 6.50
C ARG A 41 -6.46 -8.54 6.59
N PHE A 42 -5.67 -8.40 5.52
CA PHE A 42 -4.25 -8.76 5.51
C PHE A 42 -3.45 -8.01 6.58
N VAL A 43 -3.52 -6.67 6.61
CA VAL A 43 -2.79 -5.86 7.60
C VAL A 43 -3.26 -6.15 9.02
N THR A 44 -4.55 -6.36 9.23
CA THR A 44 -5.11 -6.71 10.55
C THR A 44 -4.60 -8.07 11.03
N ALA A 45 -4.62 -9.09 10.16
CA ALA A 45 -4.13 -10.42 10.49
C ALA A 45 -2.61 -10.43 10.72
N LEU A 46 -1.85 -9.67 9.93
CA LEU A 46 -0.42 -9.50 10.08
C LEU A 46 -0.05 -8.89 11.44
N ASN A 47 -0.68 -7.76 11.79
CA ASN A 47 -0.34 -7.02 13.01
C ASN A 47 -0.98 -7.58 14.29
N SER A 48 -1.93 -8.50 14.18
CA SER A 48 -2.44 -9.28 15.33
C SER A 48 -1.61 -10.52 15.62
N GLY A 49 -0.55 -10.79 14.86
CA GLY A 49 0.32 -11.96 15.03
C GLY A 49 -0.29 -13.27 14.51
N GLN A 50 -1.38 -13.22 13.73
CA GLN A 50 -2.00 -14.41 13.15
C GLN A 50 -1.18 -14.97 11.99
N LEU A 51 -0.45 -14.12 11.26
CA LEU A 51 0.31 -14.52 10.07
C LEU A 51 1.79 -14.77 10.35
N LEU A 52 2.37 -14.05 11.32
CA LEU A 52 3.79 -14.15 11.69
C LEU A 52 3.91 -14.14 13.22
N PRO A 53 4.86 -14.88 13.79
CA PRO A 53 5.19 -14.71 15.20
C PRO A 53 5.80 -13.32 15.45
N ALA A 54 5.73 -12.86 16.70
CA ALA A 54 6.09 -11.50 17.06
C ALA A 54 7.57 -11.15 16.73
N ALA A 55 8.48 -12.12 16.82
CA ALA A 55 9.89 -11.89 16.52
C ALA A 55 10.12 -11.56 15.04
N GLU A 56 9.48 -12.30 14.14
CA GLU A 56 9.54 -12.12 12.69
C GLU A 56 8.80 -10.85 12.26
N LEU A 57 7.66 -10.53 12.89
CA LEU A 57 6.95 -9.27 12.66
C LEU A 57 7.81 -8.06 13.04
N ASN A 58 8.48 -8.12 14.20
CA ASN A 58 9.41 -7.08 14.63
C ASN A 58 10.59 -6.97 13.66
N GLN A 59 11.13 -8.10 13.18
CA GLN A 59 12.20 -8.09 12.19
C GLN A 59 11.73 -7.46 10.87
N MET A 60 10.51 -7.76 10.41
CA MET A 60 9.92 -7.22 9.18
C MET A 60 9.81 -5.69 9.23
N TYR A 61 9.48 -5.12 10.38
CA TYR A 61 9.36 -3.66 10.57
C TYR A 61 10.61 -2.97 11.11
N THR A 62 11.72 -3.69 11.29
CA THR A 62 12.98 -3.05 11.69
C THR A 62 13.61 -2.38 10.46
N PRO A 63 13.72 -1.04 10.43
CA PRO A 63 14.34 -0.36 9.29
C PRO A 63 15.84 -0.64 9.25
N VAL A 64 16.37 -0.94 8.06
CA VAL A 64 17.82 -1.19 7.85
C VAL A 64 18.47 -0.02 7.12
N ARG A 65 17.95 0.36 5.95
CA ARG A 65 18.46 1.47 5.14
C ARG A 65 17.32 2.32 4.64
N ASN A 66 17.49 3.64 4.67
CA ASN A 66 16.49 4.61 4.19
C ASN A 66 15.10 4.35 4.77
N ASN A 67 15.02 4.04 6.07
CA ASN A 67 13.76 3.78 6.76
C ASN A 67 12.96 2.63 6.14
N TYR A 68 13.64 1.62 5.58
CA TYR A 68 13.01 0.49 4.90
C TYR A 68 13.34 -0.84 5.59
N GLY A 69 12.31 -1.60 5.94
CA GLY A 69 12.39 -2.96 6.48
C GLY A 69 12.14 -4.01 5.40
N TYR A 70 11.57 -5.16 5.75
CA TYR A 70 11.25 -6.20 4.77
C TYR A 70 9.93 -5.89 4.05
N GLY A 71 10.03 -5.07 2.99
CA GLY A 71 8.88 -4.74 2.14
C GLY A 71 8.01 -3.61 2.71
N TRP A 72 8.52 -2.83 3.67
CA TRP A 72 7.80 -1.73 4.31
C TRP A 72 8.72 -0.53 4.52
N LYS A 73 8.20 0.67 4.30
CA LYS A 73 8.75 1.92 4.81
C LYS A 73 8.26 2.14 6.25
N ILE A 74 9.14 2.63 7.12
CA ILE A 74 8.87 2.92 8.53
C ILE A 74 9.36 4.33 8.82
N GLU A 75 8.44 5.29 8.87
CA GLU A 75 8.77 6.71 9.02
C GLU A 75 8.07 7.31 10.24
N ASP A 76 8.65 8.39 10.78
CA ASP A 76 7.92 9.30 11.66
C ASP A 76 7.24 10.38 10.80
N ARG A 77 5.92 10.50 10.93
CA ARG A 77 5.13 11.57 10.32
C ARG A 77 4.43 12.35 11.42
N ASN A 78 4.96 13.52 11.75
CA ASN A 78 4.46 14.42 12.79
C ASN A 78 4.42 13.76 14.18
N GLY A 79 5.47 13.05 14.57
CA GLY A 79 5.55 12.37 15.88
C GLY A 79 4.79 11.05 15.95
N ARG A 80 4.33 10.53 14.82
CA ARG A 80 3.62 9.25 14.71
C ARG A 80 4.38 8.32 13.79
N THR A 81 4.68 7.13 14.29
CA THR A 81 5.23 6.06 13.46
C THR A 81 4.17 5.61 12.45
N VAL A 82 4.54 5.59 11.17
CA VAL A 82 3.76 5.00 10.10
C VAL A 82 4.56 3.88 9.43
N ILE A 83 3.92 2.74 9.23
CA ILE A 83 4.47 1.59 8.53
C ILE A 83 3.68 1.44 7.23
N TYR A 84 4.32 1.63 6.08
CA TYR A 84 3.58 1.73 4.83
C TYR A 84 4.34 1.24 3.60
N HIS A 85 3.63 1.03 2.51
CA HIS A 85 4.24 0.75 1.21
C HIS A 85 3.45 1.42 0.09
N PRO A 86 4.11 2.24 -0.78
CA PRO A 86 3.49 2.76 -1.98
C PRO A 86 3.51 1.70 -3.09
N GLY A 87 2.52 1.70 -3.98
CA GLY A 87 2.50 0.89 -5.18
C GLY A 87 2.31 1.75 -6.42
N PHE A 88 2.96 1.34 -7.50
CA PHE A 88 2.88 2.00 -8.79
C PHE A 88 3.01 0.97 -9.91
N ILE A 89 2.06 1.00 -10.84
CA ILE A 89 2.12 0.37 -12.15
C ILE A 89 1.50 1.35 -13.17
N SER A 90 1.82 1.21 -14.46
CA SER A 90 1.19 2.02 -15.52
C SER A 90 -0.33 2.04 -15.35
N GLY A 91 -0.90 3.22 -15.18
CA GLY A 91 -2.34 3.43 -15.02
C GLY A 91 -2.92 3.17 -13.63
N ALA A 92 -2.13 2.83 -12.60
CA ALA A 92 -2.63 2.67 -11.24
C ALA A 92 -1.58 2.96 -10.16
N VAL A 93 -2.03 3.55 -9.07
CA VAL A 93 -1.22 3.79 -7.87
C VAL A 93 -1.95 3.31 -6.63
N SER A 94 -1.18 2.89 -5.63
CA SER A 94 -1.70 2.48 -4.34
C SER A 94 -0.87 3.00 -3.18
N HIS A 95 -1.49 3.04 -2.01
CA HIS A 95 -0.81 3.33 -0.75
C HIS A 95 -1.49 2.49 0.34
N LEU A 96 -0.68 1.73 1.08
CA LEU A 96 -1.12 0.95 2.24
C LEU A 96 -0.31 1.38 3.45
N ALA A 97 -0.95 1.94 4.46
CA ALA A 97 -0.31 2.42 5.67
C ALA A 97 -0.98 1.88 6.93
N TYR A 98 -0.17 1.53 7.93
CA TYR A 98 -0.56 1.11 9.26
C TYR A 98 0.03 2.08 10.29
N TYR A 99 -0.80 2.51 11.23
CA TYR A 99 -0.46 3.40 12.35
C TYR A 99 -0.55 2.58 13.64
N PRO A 100 0.60 2.12 14.19
CA PRO A 100 0.59 1.20 15.34
C PRO A 100 0.01 1.81 16.62
N ASP A 101 0.13 3.12 16.79
CA ASP A 101 -0.33 3.87 17.97
C ASP A 101 -1.85 3.79 18.17
N THR A 102 -2.60 3.82 17.07
CA THR A 102 -4.06 3.77 17.02
C THR A 102 -4.60 2.48 16.43
N GLN A 103 -3.69 1.58 16.03
CA GLN A 103 -4.01 0.35 15.28
C GLN A 103 -4.85 0.62 14.02
N SER A 104 -4.67 1.79 13.40
CA SER A 104 -5.45 2.22 12.24
C SER A 104 -4.77 1.84 10.93
N VAL A 105 -5.58 1.54 9.91
CA VAL A 105 -5.10 1.23 8.55
C VAL A 105 -5.67 2.26 7.57
N VAL A 106 -4.81 2.87 6.76
CA VAL A 106 -5.19 3.77 5.66
C VAL A 106 -4.82 3.13 4.35
N ILE A 107 -5.80 2.99 3.45
CA ILE A 107 -5.64 2.33 2.16
C ILE A 107 -6.18 3.26 1.07
N VAL A 108 -5.34 3.56 0.09
CA VAL A 108 -5.71 4.33 -1.10
C VAL A 108 -5.41 3.48 -2.32
N LEU A 109 -6.42 3.19 -3.13
CA LEU A 109 -6.28 2.54 -4.43
C LEU A 109 -6.82 3.49 -5.50
N SER A 110 -6.03 3.78 -6.52
CA SER A 110 -6.47 4.61 -7.65
C SER A 110 -6.10 3.96 -8.97
N ASN A 111 -7.06 3.89 -9.87
CA ASN A 111 -6.85 3.50 -11.27
C ASN A 111 -6.42 4.71 -12.13
N MET A 112 -5.80 5.72 -11.54
CA MET A 112 -5.23 6.87 -12.24
C MET A 112 -3.81 7.12 -11.74
N GLU A 113 -2.84 6.98 -12.64
CA GLU A 113 -1.42 7.04 -12.36
C GLU A 113 -0.97 8.36 -11.72
N ARG A 114 -1.53 9.48 -12.18
CA ARG A 114 -1.19 10.82 -11.66
C ARG A 114 -1.87 11.16 -10.33
N THR A 115 -2.64 10.25 -9.73
CA THR A 115 -3.17 10.44 -8.38
C THR A 115 -2.03 10.47 -7.37
N ASN A 116 -1.99 11.49 -6.51
CA ASN A 116 -1.03 11.52 -5.41
C ASN A 116 -1.55 10.70 -4.21
N ALA A 117 -1.48 9.37 -4.31
CA ALA A 117 -2.00 8.45 -3.30
C ALA A 117 -1.30 8.60 -1.93
N ASP A 118 0.00 8.92 -1.92
CA ASP A 118 0.75 9.19 -0.69
C ASP A 118 0.25 10.46 0.02
N ALA A 119 0.04 11.56 -0.70
CA ALA A 119 -0.50 12.78 -0.09
C ALA A 119 -1.92 12.58 0.45
N ILE A 120 -2.78 11.84 -0.27
CA ILE A 120 -4.12 11.49 0.22
C ILE A 120 -4.01 10.66 1.51
N ALA A 121 -3.19 9.62 1.52
CA ALA A 121 -3.01 8.76 2.68
C ALA A 121 -2.40 9.50 3.88
N ALA A 122 -1.42 10.38 3.64
CA ALA A 122 -0.82 11.22 4.67
C ALA A 122 -1.82 12.21 5.26
N THR A 123 -2.68 12.81 4.42
CA THR A 123 -3.73 13.73 4.86
C THR A 123 -4.75 13.02 5.75
N ILE A 124 -5.21 11.83 5.35
CA ILE A 124 -6.11 11.00 6.17
C ILE A 124 -5.42 10.57 7.47
N GLY A 125 -4.17 10.13 7.38
CA GLY A 125 -3.36 9.72 8.54
C GLY A 125 -3.19 10.82 9.58
N ALA A 126 -3.02 12.06 9.15
CA ALA A 126 -2.93 13.21 10.05
C ALA A 126 -4.25 13.54 10.78
N MET A 127 -5.39 13.01 10.30
CA MET A 127 -6.71 13.19 10.92
C MET A 127 -7.10 12.03 11.85
N LEU A 128 -6.27 10.98 11.94
CA LEU A 128 -6.52 9.86 12.85
C LEU A 128 -6.42 10.33 14.31
N PRO A 129 -7.21 9.74 15.23
CA PRO A 129 -7.26 10.13 16.64
C PRO A 129 -5.91 10.00 17.37
#